data_AF-A0A7G3ZMR4-F1
#
_entry.id   AF-A0A7G3ZMR4-F1
#
_cell.length_a   1.000
_cell.length_b   1.000
_cell.length_c   1.000
_cell.angle_alpha   90.00
_cell.angle_beta   90.00
_cell.angle_gamma   90.00
#
_symmetry.space_group_name_H-M   'P 1'
#
loop_
_entity.id
_entity.type
_entity.pdbx_description
1 polymer ?
#
loop_
_entity_poly.entity_id
_entity_poly.type
_entity_poly.pdbx_seq_one_letter_code
_entity_poly.pdbx_strand_id
1 'polypeptide(L)'
;MAKLTMPTRKRPTTPLAKPQAKKLRRFQNDKCRSQDIWKELDRVRTFNDNADAVLKNSCLFVPVLTKSAISQYANCLRSLHEYIDSKKLQLHKIKSDYGFIALKQFSLLDCCLVLAALLALKNKRWIAANSSDYFNIPSNASLSGTFYLPVGSIGPDEIKTHYPVSIGMSRYRAVMDFKEFYVDAPSGINLAPFMESISLLLSQMKFNNPTSVDRLFLQRFKAVHENLALGLHNSSLPQSLLVDMAIVAKENTPLLKTSIDKLESYAQDLILYNNQTAPSDDSSSREGSYQAVEEAAEAAKRVPSRQQTTPSDRASMPTERPSGQQASANFGARFSPNSSFMTQQQIKEHCIATVEASRDIMKTKSPYQIFRLYVKCPRQHYVDVIYQNLNDLRSQTNCNIVVLNLNNLHESDSWFDSLDVSPYTKSVQRPHPSTVRVVSVGGIGEHITKALDLIHKVLSS
;
A
#
# COMPACT_ATOMS: atom_id res chain seq x y z
N MET A 1 14.52 -59.16 -10.88
CA MET A 1 13.60 -58.01 -10.75
C MET A 1 14.27 -56.76 -11.29
N ALA A 2 13.96 -56.37 -12.52
CA ALA A 2 14.56 -55.23 -13.20
C ALA A 2 13.77 -53.95 -12.89
N LYS A 3 14.47 -52.89 -12.46
CA LYS A 3 13.89 -51.56 -12.23
C LYS A 3 13.62 -50.88 -13.57
N LEU A 4 12.35 -50.67 -13.91
CA LEU A 4 11.93 -49.75 -14.97
C LEU A 4 12.18 -48.30 -14.51
N THR A 5 13.26 -47.69 -15.02
CA THR A 5 13.40 -46.23 -15.06
C THR A 5 12.57 -45.70 -16.23
N MET A 6 11.54 -44.90 -15.94
CA MET A 6 10.79 -44.19 -16.99
C MET A 6 11.68 -43.12 -17.63
N PRO A 7 11.64 -42.96 -18.97
CA PRO A 7 12.40 -41.92 -19.65
C PRO A 7 11.76 -40.55 -19.37
N THR A 8 12.56 -39.61 -18.88
CA THR A 8 12.23 -38.19 -18.88
C THR A 8 12.06 -37.72 -20.32
N ARG A 9 10.88 -37.17 -20.64
CA ARG A 9 10.54 -36.67 -21.98
C ARG A 9 11.46 -35.49 -22.31
N LYS A 10 12.43 -35.72 -23.21
CA LYS A 10 13.34 -34.65 -23.67
C LYS A 10 12.52 -33.56 -24.37
N ARG A 11 12.82 -32.31 -24.00
CA ARG A 11 12.20 -31.08 -24.54
C ARG A 11 12.41 -31.03 -26.07
N PRO A 12 11.40 -30.63 -26.87
CA PRO A 12 11.55 -30.51 -28.31
C PRO A 12 12.69 -29.52 -28.64
N THR A 13 13.72 -30.00 -29.32
CA THR A 13 14.88 -29.22 -29.73
C THR A 13 14.74 -28.95 -31.22
N THR A 14 14.28 -27.76 -31.58
CA THR A 14 14.27 -27.31 -32.98
C THR A 14 15.58 -26.58 -33.26
N PRO A 15 16.37 -26.96 -34.29
CA PRO A 15 17.59 -26.24 -34.62
C PRO A 15 17.25 -24.91 -35.30
N LEU A 16 17.73 -23.79 -34.75
CA LEU A 16 17.54 -22.45 -35.31
C LEU A 16 18.83 -21.98 -36.00
N ALA A 17 18.70 -21.74 -37.31
CA ALA A 17 19.68 -21.07 -38.14
C ALA A 17 19.87 -19.61 -37.67
N LYS A 18 21.12 -19.13 -37.69
CA LYS A 18 21.48 -17.74 -37.37
C LYS A 18 21.13 -16.81 -38.55
N PRO A 19 20.58 -15.61 -38.27
CA PRO A 19 20.90 -14.46 -39.10
C PRO A 19 21.50 -13.31 -38.28
N GLN A 20 22.55 -12.73 -38.86
CA GLN A 20 23.32 -11.60 -38.36
C GLN A 20 22.51 -10.28 -38.36
N ALA A 21 22.76 -9.47 -37.33
CA ALA A 21 22.72 -8.02 -37.23
C ALA A 21 21.72 -7.21 -38.12
N LYS A 22 20.64 -6.71 -37.49
CA LYS A 22 20.12 -5.34 -37.69
C LYS A 22 19.61 -4.77 -36.36
N LYS A 23 20.47 -3.96 -35.70
CA LYS A 23 20.12 -3.10 -34.56
C LYS A 23 19.36 -1.86 -35.07
N LEU A 24 18.46 -1.34 -34.24
CA LEU A 24 17.59 -0.15 -34.40
C LEU A 24 16.39 -0.28 -35.36
N ARG A 25 15.24 -0.74 -34.84
CA ARG A 25 13.84 -0.28 -35.13
C ARG A 25 12.79 -1.29 -34.60
N ARG A 26 12.70 -1.50 -33.28
CA ARG A 26 11.72 -2.44 -32.68
C ARG A 26 10.98 -1.93 -31.43
N PHE A 27 10.86 -0.62 -31.24
CA PHE A 27 10.17 -0.06 -30.06
C PHE A 27 8.72 0.41 -30.31
N GLN A 28 8.08 0.09 -31.44
CA GLN A 28 6.71 0.58 -31.74
C GLN A 28 5.64 -0.48 -32.03
N ASN A 29 5.92 -1.79 -31.87
CA ASN A 29 4.92 -2.85 -32.12
C ASN A 29 4.64 -3.77 -30.91
N ASP A 30 4.54 -3.19 -29.70
CA ASP A 30 4.39 -3.95 -28.46
C ASP A 30 2.94 -4.19 -27.98
N LYS A 31 1.93 -3.96 -28.83
CA LYS A 31 0.51 -4.11 -28.43
C LYS A 31 0.00 -5.56 -28.36
N CYS A 32 0.84 -6.57 -28.56
CA CYS A 32 0.45 -7.96 -28.30
C CYS A 32 1.68 -8.84 -27.98
N ARG A 33 2.25 -8.67 -26.77
CA ARG A 33 3.22 -9.64 -26.25
C ARG A 33 2.46 -10.75 -25.50
N SER A 34 2.81 -12.00 -25.77
CA SER A 34 2.15 -13.17 -25.21
C SER A 34 2.36 -13.28 -23.70
N GLN A 35 1.30 -13.62 -22.95
CA GLN A 35 1.38 -14.06 -21.55
C GLN A 35 1.83 -15.53 -21.41
N ASP A 36 2.37 -16.09 -22.49
CA ASP A 36 2.80 -17.48 -22.59
C ASP A 36 4.21 -17.62 -21.99
N ILE A 37 4.29 -18.25 -20.81
CA ILE A 37 5.54 -18.50 -20.09
C ILE A 37 6.58 -19.17 -21.00
N TRP A 38 6.18 -20.09 -21.87
CA TRP A 38 7.14 -20.86 -22.67
C TRP A 38 7.83 -19.99 -23.72
N LYS A 39 7.06 -19.13 -24.40
CA LYS A 39 7.61 -18.18 -25.38
C LYS A 39 8.56 -17.18 -24.73
N GLU A 40 8.25 -16.71 -23.54
CA GLU A 40 9.12 -15.77 -22.82
C GLU A 40 10.38 -16.47 -22.27
N LEU A 41 10.30 -17.72 -21.82
CA LEU A 41 11.47 -18.51 -21.43
C LEU A 41 12.43 -18.76 -22.61
N ASP A 42 11.89 -19.06 -23.80
CA ASP A 42 12.73 -19.22 -25.00
C ASP A 42 13.40 -17.90 -25.38
N ARG A 43 12.74 -16.76 -25.19
CA ARG A 43 13.39 -15.45 -25.35
C ARG A 43 14.52 -15.24 -24.35
N VAL A 44 14.30 -15.53 -23.07
CA VAL A 44 15.37 -15.43 -22.05
C VAL A 44 16.56 -16.30 -22.44
N ARG A 45 16.33 -17.51 -22.98
CA ARG A 45 17.37 -18.40 -23.52
C ARG A 45 18.14 -17.76 -24.68
N THR A 46 17.46 -17.05 -25.58
CA THR A 46 18.13 -16.38 -26.72
C THR A 46 18.93 -15.14 -26.32
N PHE A 47 18.52 -14.42 -25.28
CA PHE A 47 19.16 -13.16 -24.87
C PHE A 47 20.26 -13.33 -23.82
N ASN A 48 20.26 -14.43 -23.07
CA ASN A 48 21.26 -14.68 -22.03
C ASN A 48 22.12 -15.88 -22.40
N ASP A 49 23.42 -15.65 -22.55
CA ASP A 49 24.39 -16.73 -22.75
C ASP A 49 24.38 -17.66 -21.53
N ASN A 50 24.39 -18.97 -21.78
CA ASN A 50 24.35 -19.99 -20.73
C ASN A 50 23.13 -19.91 -19.79
N ALA A 51 21.96 -19.44 -20.27
CA ALA A 51 20.75 -19.37 -19.46
C ALA A 51 20.31 -20.71 -18.82
N ASP A 52 20.60 -21.83 -19.49
CA ASP A 52 20.33 -23.19 -19.01
C ASP A 52 21.41 -23.70 -18.02
N ALA A 53 22.55 -23.02 -17.90
CA ALA A 53 23.62 -23.45 -17.00
C ALA A 53 23.21 -23.30 -15.54
N VAL A 54 23.58 -24.29 -14.73
CA VAL A 54 23.30 -24.30 -13.30
C VAL A 54 24.18 -23.28 -12.59
N LEU A 55 23.54 -22.36 -11.87
CA LEU A 55 24.22 -21.43 -10.96
C LEU A 55 24.70 -22.22 -9.74
N LYS A 56 26.01 -22.46 -9.64
CA LYS A 56 26.60 -23.23 -8.55
C LYS A 56 26.31 -22.58 -7.20
N ASN A 57 26.05 -23.40 -6.18
CA ASN A 57 25.70 -22.96 -4.82
C ASN A 57 24.52 -21.98 -4.74
N SER A 58 23.67 -21.90 -5.79
CA SER A 58 22.49 -21.05 -5.78
C SER A 58 21.40 -21.62 -4.87
N CYS A 59 20.78 -20.75 -4.10
CA CYS A 59 19.66 -21.09 -3.23
C CYS A 59 18.75 -19.89 -3.07
N LEU A 60 17.45 -20.09 -3.26
CA LEU A 60 16.41 -19.07 -3.16
C LEU A 60 15.23 -19.62 -2.37
N PHE A 61 14.65 -18.79 -1.52
CA PHE A 61 13.50 -19.18 -0.69
C PHE A 61 12.31 -18.25 -0.93
N VAL A 62 11.13 -18.82 -1.19
CA VAL A 62 9.87 -18.07 -1.32
C VAL A 62 8.96 -18.42 -0.13
N PRO A 63 8.56 -17.44 0.70
CA PRO A 63 7.69 -17.71 1.85
C PRO A 63 6.27 -18.05 1.40
N VAL A 64 5.62 -18.99 2.11
CA VAL A 64 4.21 -19.37 1.93
C VAL A 64 3.50 -19.15 3.25
N LEU A 65 2.75 -18.05 3.36
CA LEU A 65 2.21 -17.54 4.63
C LEU A 65 0.74 -17.87 4.89
N THR A 66 0.07 -18.62 4.01
CA THR A 66 -1.38 -18.86 4.12
C THR A 66 -1.71 -20.35 4.16
N LYS A 67 -2.46 -20.78 5.17
CA LYS A 67 -2.93 -22.17 5.38
C LYS A 67 -3.64 -22.75 4.16
N SER A 68 -4.58 -22.01 3.59
CA SER A 68 -5.32 -22.42 2.38
C SER A 68 -4.45 -22.49 1.12
N ALA A 69 -3.27 -21.86 1.12
CA ALA A 69 -2.40 -21.81 -0.03
C ALA A 69 -1.40 -22.98 -0.07
N ILE A 70 -1.05 -23.62 1.05
CA ILE A 70 -0.04 -24.70 1.05
C ILE A 70 -0.42 -25.86 0.12
N SER A 71 -1.70 -26.27 0.11
CA SER A 71 -2.18 -27.32 -0.78
C SER A 71 -2.12 -26.89 -2.26
N GLN A 72 -2.49 -25.65 -2.55
CA GLN A 72 -2.41 -25.07 -3.90
C GLN A 72 -0.97 -24.98 -4.40
N TYR A 73 -0.05 -24.52 -3.54
CA TYR A 73 1.38 -24.50 -3.82
C TYR A 73 1.94 -25.91 -4.02
N ALA A 74 1.53 -26.89 -3.21
CA ALA A 74 1.93 -28.28 -3.40
C ALA A 74 1.47 -28.86 -4.75
N ASN A 75 0.25 -28.52 -5.18
CA ASN A 75 -0.26 -28.91 -6.51
C ASN A 75 0.51 -28.21 -7.63
N CYS A 76 0.78 -26.92 -7.50
CA CYS A 76 1.60 -26.17 -8.45
C CYS A 76 3.01 -26.73 -8.57
N LEU A 77 3.64 -27.10 -7.44
CA LEU A 77 4.95 -27.76 -7.43
C LEU A 77 4.90 -29.12 -8.14
N ARG A 78 3.84 -29.89 -7.96
CA ARG A 78 3.65 -31.16 -8.69
C ARG A 78 3.69 -30.94 -10.21
N SER A 79 3.03 -29.89 -10.70
CA SER A 79 3.10 -29.52 -12.13
C SER A 79 4.46 -28.95 -12.53
N LEU A 80 5.11 -28.16 -11.67
CA LEU A 80 6.47 -27.66 -11.94
C LEU A 80 7.51 -28.80 -11.97
N HIS A 81 7.28 -29.91 -11.27
CA HIS A 81 8.16 -31.07 -11.26
C HIS A 81 8.22 -31.84 -12.57
N GLU A 82 7.29 -31.59 -13.50
CA GLU A 82 7.41 -32.07 -14.88
C GLU A 82 8.58 -31.42 -15.63
N TYR A 83 9.00 -30.21 -15.20
CA TYR A 83 10.00 -29.39 -15.89
C TYR A 83 11.26 -29.16 -15.03
N ILE A 84 11.14 -29.21 -13.71
CA ILE A 84 12.22 -28.94 -12.75
C ILE A 84 12.38 -30.12 -11.80
N ASP A 85 13.60 -30.61 -11.64
CA ASP A 85 13.88 -31.73 -10.73
C ASP A 85 13.37 -31.46 -9.30
N SER A 86 12.64 -32.44 -8.76
CA SER A 86 12.19 -32.52 -7.36
C SER A 86 13.30 -32.32 -6.31
N LYS A 87 14.56 -32.58 -6.66
CA LYS A 87 15.70 -32.30 -5.78
C LYS A 87 16.05 -30.81 -5.72
N LYS A 88 15.78 -30.06 -6.79
CA LYS A 88 16.05 -28.63 -6.89
C LYS A 88 14.95 -27.80 -6.22
N LEU A 89 13.69 -28.17 -6.43
CA LEU A 89 12.53 -27.42 -5.95
C LEU A 89 11.83 -28.21 -4.83
N GLN A 90 11.74 -27.66 -3.62
CA GLN A 90 11.20 -28.38 -2.46
C GLN A 90 10.27 -27.49 -1.64
N LEU A 91 9.14 -28.03 -1.20
CA LEU A 91 8.24 -27.37 -0.25
C LEU A 91 8.52 -27.84 1.17
N HIS A 92 8.95 -26.93 2.02
CA HIS A 92 9.15 -27.17 3.44
C HIS A 92 7.95 -26.67 4.22
N LYS A 93 7.17 -27.62 4.77
CA LYS A 93 6.03 -27.33 5.65
C LYS A 93 6.53 -27.28 7.09
N ILE A 94 6.28 -26.18 7.80
CA ILE A 94 6.69 -26.01 9.20
C ILE A 94 5.53 -26.38 10.12
N LYS A 95 4.36 -25.80 9.85
CA LYS A 95 3.07 -26.14 10.47
C LYS A 95 2.03 -26.34 9.36
N SER A 96 0.79 -26.69 9.71
CA SER A 96 -0.31 -26.76 8.74
C SER A 96 -0.58 -25.43 8.03
N ASP A 97 -0.06 -24.31 8.57
CA ASP A 97 -0.53 -22.97 8.25
C ASP A 97 0.49 -22.12 7.48
N TYR A 98 1.79 -22.47 7.54
CA TYR A 98 2.84 -21.76 6.80
C TYR A 98 4.06 -22.65 6.50
N GLY A 99 4.85 -22.21 5.53
CA GLY A 99 6.08 -22.86 5.10
C GLY A 99 6.85 -21.99 4.12
N PHE A 100 7.76 -22.61 3.39
CA PHE A 100 8.50 -21.95 2.32
C PHE A 100 8.87 -22.93 1.21
N ILE A 101 9.11 -22.39 0.03
CA ILE A 101 9.58 -23.14 -1.15
C ILE A 101 11.06 -22.83 -1.32
N ALA A 102 11.90 -23.86 -1.34
CA ALA A 102 13.33 -23.76 -1.60
C ALA A 102 13.62 -24.14 -3.04
N LEU A 103 14.38 -23.31 -3.75
CA LEU A 103 14.91 -23.58 -5.08
C LEU A 103 16.45 -23.58 -5.00
N LYS A 104 17.08 -24.72 -5.30
CA LYS A 104 18.51 -24.98 -5.17
C LYS A 104 19.15 -25.32 -6.51
N GLN A 105 20.42 -24.96 -6.67
CA GLN A 105 21.24 -25.31 -7.84
C GLN A 105 20.46 -25.11 -9.15
N PHE A 106 19.85 -23.93 -9.26
CA PHE A 106 18.92 -23.59 -10.33
C PHE A 106 19.63 -22.89 -11.48
N SER A 107 19.06 -22.99 -12.68
CA SER A 107 19.44 -22.17 -13.83
C SER A 107 18.67 -20.84 -13.84
N LEU A 108 19.06 -19.88 -14.70
CA LEU A 108 18.29 -18.65 -14.88
C LEU A 108 16.85 -18.96 -15.32
N LEU A 109 16.68 -19.94 -16.22
CA LEU A 109 15.37 -20.35 -16.70
C LEU A 109 14.52 -21.03 -15.61
N ASP A 110 15.13 -21.89 -14.78
CA ASP A 110 14.45 -22.54 -13.65
C ASP A 110 13.85 -21.47 -12.72
N CYS A 111 14.62 -20.43 -12.40
CA CYS A 111 14.19 -19.37 -11.50
C CYS A 111 13.10 -18.49 -12.12
N CYS A 112 13.24 -18.07 -13.38
CA CYS A 112 12.21 -17.30 -14.09
C CYS A 112 10.88 -18.04 -14.13
N LEU A 113 10.90 -19.35 -14.44
CA LEU A 113 9.70 -20.19 -14.46
C LEU A 113 9.05 -20.29 -13.07
N VAL A 114 9.85 -20.63 -12.05
CA VAL A 114 9.35 -20.82 -10.68
C VAL A 114 8.77 -19.52 -10.12
N LEU A 115 9.50 -18.40 -10.20
CA LEU A 115 9.01 -17.13 -9.67
C LEU A 115 7.76 -16.64 -10.42
N ALA A 116 7.72 -16.75 -11.74
CA ALA A 116 6.54 -16.39 -12.51
C ALA A 116 5.31 -17.21 -12.07
N ALA A 117 5.45 -18.54 -11.97
CA ALA A 117 4.35 -19.43 -11.56
C ALA A 117 3.90 -19.19 -10.11
N LEU A 118 4.84 -19.07 -9.17
CA LEU A 118 4.54 -18.92 -7.74
C LEU A 118 3.93 -17.55 -7.41
N LEU A 119 4.44 -16.47 -8.00
CA LEU A 119 3.92 -15.12 -7.80
C LEU A 119 2.58 -14.94 -8.52
N ALA A 120 2.42 -15.50 -9.72
CA ALA A 120 1.12 -15.55 -10.38
C ALA A 120 0.10 -16.30 -9.54
N LEU A 121 0.42 -17.49 -9.02
CA LEU A 121 -0.48 -18.27 -8.17
C LEU A 121 -0.92 -17.50 -6.92
N LYS A 122 0.01 -16.80 -6.27
CA LYS A 122 -0.26 -15.95 -5.09
C LYS A 122 -1.36 -14.92 -5.35
N ASN A 123 -1.42 -14.37 -6.56
CA ASN A 123 -2.33 -13.28 -6.91
C ASN A 123 -3.57 -13.79 -7.68
N LYS A 124 -3.44 -14.86 -8.47
CA LYS A 124 -4.55 -15.58 -9.13
C LYS A 124 -5.63 -16.01 -8.15
N ARG A 125 -5.28 -16.42 -6.92
CA ARG A 125 -6.29 -16.81 -5.91
C ARG A 125 -7.34 -15.71 -5.62
N TRP A 126 -6.99 -14.44 -5.83
CA TRP A 126 -7.89 -13.30 -5.60
C TRP A 126 -8.69 -12.90 -6.84
N ILE A 127 -8.25 -13.30 -8.03
CA ILE A 127 -8.78 -12.81 -9.32
C ILE A 127 -9.47 -13.93 -10.10
N ALA A 128 -8.96 -15.15 -10.03
CA ALA A 128 -9.41 -16.33 -10.76
C ALA A 128 -9.20 -17.59 -9.91
N ALA A 129 -9.97 -17.73 -8.83
CA ALA A 129 -9.81 -18.78 -7.80
C ALA A 129 -9.92 -20.23 -8.33
N ASN A 130 -10.50 -20.44 -9.52
CA ASN A 130 -10.77 -21.76 -10.09
C ASN A 130 -9.89 -22.11 -11.31
N SER A 131 -8.90 -21.29 -11.66
CA SER A 131 -7.99 -21.64 -12.76
C SER A 131 -7.01 -22.72 -12.31
N SER A 132 -7.10 -23.91 -12.91
CA SER A 132 -6.16 -25.02 -12.68
C SER A 132 -4.85 -24.86 -13.44
N ASP A 133 -4.77 -23.89 -14.36
CA ASP A 133 -3.57 -23.66 -15.16
C ASP A 133 -2.58 -22.76 -14.42
N TYR A 134 -1.47 -23.35 -13.99
CA TYR A 134 -0.38 -22.65 -13.30
C TYR A 134 0.49 -21.85 -14.27
N PHE A 135 0.55 -22.23 -15.56
CA PHE A 135 1.49 -21.69 -16.53
C PHE A 135 0.90 -20.58 -17.41
N ASN A 136 -0.43 -20.48 -17.48
CA ASN A 136 -1.09 -19.35 -18.15
C ASN A 136 -1.29 -18.18 -17.17
N ILE A 137 -0.52 -17.11 -17.30
CA ILE A 137 -0.59 -15.94 -16.40
C ILE A 137 -1.61 -14.94 -16.96
N PRO A 138 -2.74 -14.69 -16.29
CA PRO A 138 -3.72 -13.74 -16.82
C PRO A 138 -3.15 -12.32 -16.73
N SER A 139 -3.40 -11.49 -17.75
CA SER A 139 -2.83 -10.14 -17.87
C SER A 139 -3.21 -9.21 -16.72
N ASN A 140 -4.32 -9.48 -16.04
CA ASN A 140 -4.77 -8.70 -14.88
C ASN A 140 -4.13 -9.17 -13.55
N ALA A 141 -3.38 -10.27 -13.52
CA ALA A 141 -2.64 -10.66 -12.33
C ALA A 141 -1.34 -9.86 -12.21
N SER A 142 -1.11 -9.24 -11.05
CA SER A 142 0.20 -8.72 -10.70
C SER A 142 1.18 -9.86 -10.41
N LEU A 143 2.47 -9.63 -10.65
CA LEU A 143 3.55 -10.57 -10.33
C LEU A 143 4.39 -10.04 -9.15
N SER A 144 3.70 -9.59 -8.10
CA SER A 144 4.35 -8.98 -6.93
C SER A 144 4.51 -9.95 -5.76
N GLY A 145 5.68 -9.95 -5.13
CA GLY A 145 5.97 -10.75 -3.96
C GLY A 145 7.40 -10.61 -3.48
N THR A 146 7.81 -11.51 -2.59
CA THR A 146 9.14 -11.46 -1.98
C THR A 146 9.81 -12.82 -2.06
N PHE A 147 11.13 -12.81 -2.12
CA PHE A 147 11.97 -13.99 -2.01
C PHE A 147 13.23 -13.64 -1.22
N TYR A 148 13.87 -14.65 -0.66
CA TYR A 148 15.06 -14.53 0.17
C TYR A 148 16.24 -15.21 -0.50
N LEU A 149 17.39 -14.54 -0.43
CA LEU A 149 18.69 -15.09 -0.78
C LEU A 149 19.59 -15.07 0.47
N PRO A 150 20.50 -16.03 0.66
CA PRO A 150 21.43 -15.98 1.78
C PRO A 150 22.37 -14.77 1.67
N VAL A 151 22.86 -14.24 2.80
CA VAL A 151 23.76 -13.07 2.81
C VAL A 151 25.04 -13.29 1.98
N GLY A 152 25.51 -14.54 1.86
CA GLY A 152 26.63 -14.92 1.01
C GLY A 152 26.39 -14.79 -0.50
N SER A 153 25.18 -14.46 -0.93
CA SER A 153 24.89 -14.08 -2.31
C SER A 153 25.30 -12.62 -2.54
N ILE A 154 26.25 -12.42 -3.45
CA ILE A 154 26.81 -11.11 -3.82
C ILE A 154 26.12 -10.67 -5.10
N GLY A 155 25.57 -9.46 -5.11
CA GLY A 155 24.88 -8.88 -6.25
C GLY A 155 25.32 -7.43 -6.49
N PRO A 156 24.76 -6.77 -7.51
CA PRO A 156 25.04 -5.37 -7.80
C PRO A 156 24.52 -4.47 -6.68
N ASP A 157 25.19 -3.34 -6.45
CA ASP A 157 24.74 -2.30 -5.50
C ASP A 157 23.44 -1.63 -5.98
N GLU A 158 23.30 -1.48 -7.30
CA GLU A 158 22.11 -0.97 -7.95
C GLU A 158 21.43 -2.06 -8.79
N ILE A 159 20.19 -2.40 -8.43
CA ILE A 159 19.41 -3.39 -9.16
C ILE A 159 18.76 -2.73 -10.37
N LYS A 160 19.30 -3.01 -11.56
CA LYS A 160 18.70 -2.58 -12.83
C LYS A 160 17.47 -3.44 -13.14
N THR A 161 16.37 -2.81 -13.52
CA THR A 161 15.12 -3.47 -13.87
C THR A 161 14.48 -2.84 -15.10
N HIS A 162 13.62 -3.59 -15.77
CA HIS A 162 12.85 -3.10 -16.90
C HIS A 162 11.51 -2.53 -16.41
N TYR A 163 11.31 -1.23 -16.60
CA TYR A 163 10.03 -0.58 -16.29
C TYR A 163 8.87 -1.29 -17.01
N PRO A 164 7.72 -1.54 -16.35
CA PRO A 164 7.31 -1.04 -15.02
C PRO A 164 7.62 -1.99 -13.85
N VAL A 165 8.49 -2.98 -14.04
CA VAL A 165 8.88 -3.90 -12.95
C VAL A 165 9.93 -3.23 -12.08
N SER A 166 9.72 -3.27 -10.77
CA SER A 166 10.68 -2.84 -9.76
C SER A 166 11.14 -4.04 -8.96
N ILE A 167 12.45 -4.16 -8.76
CA ILE A 167 13.04 -5.15 -7.86
C ILE A 167 13.94 -4.38 -6.91
N GLY A 168 13.69 -4.53 -5.62
CA GLY A 168 14.48 -3.90 -4.58
C GLY A 168 14.87 -4.88 -3.49
N MET A 169 15.94 -4.56 -2.78
CA MET A 169 16.31 -5.25 -1.55
C MET A 169 15.67 -4.52 -0.36
N SER A 170 15.01 -5.26 0.52
CA SER A 170 14.43 -4.68 1.74
C SER A 170 15.53 -4.16 2.66
N ARG A 171 15.36 -2.93 3.16
CA ARG A 171 16.29 -2.30 4.10
C ARG A 171 16.29 -3.00 5.46
N TYR A 172 15.10 -3.38 5.92
CA TYR A 172 14.92 -4.14 7.14
C TYR A 172 14.87 -5.63 6.81
N ARG A 173 15.65 -6.44 7.54
CA ARG A 173 15.73 -7.89 7.35
C ARG A 173 15.01 -8.57 8.51
N ALA A 174 13.83 -9.12 8.24
CA ALA A 174 13.10 -9.89 9.25
C ALA A 174 13.79 -11.22 9.55
N VAL A 175 14.31 -11.90 8.52
CA VAL A 175 15.00 -13.19 8.65
C VAL A 175 16.51 -12.96 8.67
N MET A 176 17.13 -13.14 9.84
CA MET A 176 18.58 -13.03 10.02
C MET A 176 19.35 -13.95 9.08
N ASP A 177 20.52 -13.52 8.61
CA ASP A 177 21.40 -14.25 7.66
C ASP A 177 20.86 -14.35 6.21
N PHE A 178 19.73 -13.69 5.92
CA PHE A 178 19.13 -13.64 4.58
C PHE A 178 18.83 -12.20 4.15
N LYS A 179 19.02 -11.93 2.86
CA LYS A 179 18.62 -10.70 2.16
C LYS A 179 17.24 -10.93 1.57
N GLU A 180 16.29 -10.07 1.91
CA GLU A 180 14.95 -10.09 1.32
C GLU A 180 14.92 -9.20 0.08
N PHE A 181 14.42 -9.76 -1.01
CA PHE A 181 14.14 -9.04 -2.24
C PHE A 181 12.63 -8.97 -2.43
N TYR A 182 12.13 -7.79 -2.76
CA TYR A 182 10.77 -7.61 -3.20
C TYR A 182 10.75 -7.37 -4.69
N VAL A 183 9.76 -7.96 -5.35
CA VAL A 183 9.44 -7.72 -6.75
C VAL A 183 8.07 -7.07 -6.76
N ASP A 184 7.98 -5.92 -7.42
CA ASP A 184 6.72 -5.27 -7.71
C ASP A 184 6.53 -5.16 -9.21
N ALA A 185 5.48 -5.81 -9.69
CA ALA A 185 5.19 -5.96 -11.09
C ALA A 185 3.68 -5.76 -11.25
N PRO A 186 3.22 -4.54 -11.61
CA PRO A 186 1.82 -4.15 -11.49
C PRO A 186 0.91 -4.97 -12.40
N SER A 187 -0.40 -4.94 -12.16
CA SER A 187 -1.39 -5.59 -13.04
C SER A 187 -1.37 -4.96 -14.43
N GLY A 188 -1.68 -5.75 -15.46
CA GLY A 188 -1.74 -5.27 -16.85
C GLY A 188 -0.40 -5.28 -17.57
N ILE A 189 0.67 -5.77 -16.93
CA ILE A 189 1.99 -5.86 -17.54
C ILE A 189 2.17 -7.15 -18.33
N ASN A 190 3.07 -7.09 -19.30
CA ASN A 190 3.53 -8.28 -20.00
C ASN A 190 4.50 -9.07 -19.11
N LEU A 191 4.49 -10.40 -19.27
CA LEU A 191 5.43 -11.30 -18.59
C LEU A 191 6.90 -11.06 -18.98
N ALA A 192 7.13 -10.54 -20.19
CA ALA A 192 8.46 -10.28 -20.74
C ALA A 192 9.32 -9.37 -19.82
N PRO A 193 8.92 -8.12 -19.50
CA PRO A 193 9.64 -7.25 -18.55
C PRO A 193 9.97 -7.91 -17.21
N PHE A 194 9.08 -8.76 -16.70
CA PHE A 194 9.28 -9.49 -15.46
C PHE A 194 10.43 -10.51 -15.60
N MET A 195 10.34 -11.39 -16.60
CA MET A 195 11.38 -12.40 -16.82
C MET A 195 12.74 -11.77 -17.19
N GLU A 196 12.74 -10.70 -17.98
CA GLU A 196 13.94 -9.93 -18.31
C GLU A 196 14.57 -9.34 -17.04
N SER A 197 13.78 -8.70 -16.17
CA SER A 197 14.28 -8.12 -14.90
C SER A 197 14.85 -9.18 -13.95
N ILE A 198 14.18 -10.34 -13.82
CA ILE A 198 14.67 -11.46 -13.01
C ILE A 198 15.97 -12.02 -13.60
N SER A 199 16.04 -12.21 -14.92
CA SER A 199 17.24 -12.72 -15.60
C SER A 199 18.43 -11.75 -15.45
N LEU A 200 18.18 -10.43 -15.53
CA LEU A 200 19.19 -9.40 -15.36
C LEU A 200 19.74 -9.38 -13.93
N LEU A 201 18.85 -9.49 -12.92
CA LEU A 201 19.27 -9.58 -11.53
C LEU A 201 20.15 -10.81 -11.29
N LEU A 202 19.68 -11.99 -11.70
CA LEU A 202 20.32 -13.26 -11.35
C LEU A 202 21.61 -13.50 -12.14
N SER A 203 21.72 -12.98 -13.37
CA SER A 203 22.96 -13.04 -14.15
C SER A 203 24.09 -12.22 -13.51
N GLN A 204 23.75 -11.20 -12.73
CA GLN A 204 24.70 -10.36 -11.99
C GLN A 204 25.01 -10.90 -10.58
N MET A 205 24.29 -11.92 -10.12
CA MET A 205 24.46 -12.51 -8.80
C MET A 205 25.52 -13.61 -8.80
N LYS A 206 26.36 -13.62 -7.77
CA LYS A 206 27.29 -14.71 -7.44
C LYS A 206 26.85 -15.36 -6.14
N PHE A 207 26.65 -16.68 -6.18
CA PHE A 207 26.16 -17.43 -5.03
C PHE A 207 27.31 -18.16 -4.34
N ASN A 208 27.49 -17.87 -3.05
CA ASN A 208 28.45 -18.57 -2.19
C ASN A 208 27.75 -19.10 -0.94
N ASN A 209 26.75 -19.96 -1.16
CA ASN A 209 25.89 -20.44 -0.08
C ASN A 209 26.42 -21.77 0.49
N PRO A 210 26.42 -21.95 1.84
CA PRO A 210 26.83 -23.21 2.44
C PRO A 210 25.89 -24.38 2.11
N THR A 211 26.32 -25.61 2.33
CA THR A 211 25.56 -26.83 2.01
C THR A 211 24.27 -27.01 2.83
N SER A 212 24.14 -26.34 3.98
CA SER A 212 23.05 -26.52 4.95
C SER A 212 22.12 -25.30 5.09
N VAL A 213 22.07 -24.42 4.09
CA VAL A 213 21.32 -23.15 4.13
C VAL A 213 19.84 -23.35 4.43
N ASP A 214 19.22 -24.40 3.92
CA ASP A 214 17.80 -24.69 4.16
C ASP A 214 17.47 -24.89 5.63
N ARG A 215 18.33 -25.61 6.36
CA ARG A 215 18.12 -25.85 7.79
C ARG A 215 18.24 -24.55 8.55
N LEU A 216 19.18 -23.70 8.16
CA LEU A 216 19.34 -22.37 8.71
C LEU A 216 18.13 -21.49 8.41
N PHE A 217 17.66 -21.44 7.16
CA PHE A 217 16.46 -20.69 6.77
C PHE A 217 15.24 -21.15 7.55
N LEU A 218 15.01 -22.48 7.63
CA LEU A 218 13.93 -23.07 8.42
C LEU A 218 13.97 -22.60 9.88
N GLN A 219 15.13 -22.66 10.52
CA GLN A 219 15.31 -22.25 11.90
C GLN A 219 15.02 -20.75 12.09
N ARG A 220 15.60 -19.89 11.24
CA ARG A 220 15.44 -18.44 11.33
C ARG A 220 14.00 -18.00 11.01
N PHE A 221 13.41 -18.56 9.96
CA PHE A 221 12.05 -18.26 9.55
C PHE A 221 11.02 -18.72 10.58
N LYS A 222 11.23 -19.90 11.20
CA LYS A 222 10.41 -20.37 12.32
C LYS A 222 10.52 -19.43 13.51
N ALA A 223 11.72 -19.02 13.90
CA ALA A 223 11.94 -18.11 15.03
C ALA A 223 11.23 -16.75 14.83
N VAL A 224 11.23 -16.19 13.61
CA VAL A 224 10.51 -14.95 13.31
C VAL A 224 9.00 -15.11 13.56
N HIS A 225 8.41 -16.20 13.07
CA HIS A 225 6.98 -16.44 13.27
C HIS A 225 6.61 -16.78 14.71
N GLU A 226 7.47 -17.48 15.44
CA GLU A 226 7.25 -17.77 16.87
C GLU A 226 7.38 -16.51 17.72
N ASN A 227 8.34 -15.64 17.42
CA ASN A 227 8.48 -14.34 18.09
C ASN A 227 7.28 -13.42 17.81
N LEU A 228 6.79 -13.41 16.57
CA LEU A 228 5.59 -12.66 16.20
C LEU A 228 4.36 -13.20 16.95
N ALA A 229 4.18 -14.52 16.97
CA ALA A 229 3.08 -15.16 17.70
C ALA A 229 3.15 -14.88 19.21
N LEU A 230 4.35 -14.97 19.80
CA LEU A 230 4.57 -14.65 21.21
C LEU A 230 4.25 -13.17 21.50
N GLY A 231 4.68 -12.24 20.64
CA GLY A 231 4.35 -10.83 20.77
C GLY A 231 2.85 -10.55 20.75
N LEU A 232 2.11 -11.24 19.85
CA LEU A 232 0.64 -11.16 19.78
C LEU A 232 -0.05 -11.82 20.98
N HIS A 233 0.53 -12.88 21.56
CA HIS A 233 -0.01 -13.48 22.79
C HIS A 233 0.24 -12.60 24.01
N ASN A 234 1.43 -11.99 24.10
CA ASN A 234 1.78 -11.11 25.21
C ASN A 234 0.88 -9.88 25.30
N SER A 235 0.36 -9.36 24.18
CA SER A 235 -0.57 -8.22 24.20
C SER A 235 -1.95 -8.57 24.80
N SER A 236 -2.32 -9.84 24.82
CA SER A 236 -3.59 -10.32 25.41
C SER A 236 -3.49 -10.68 26.90
N LEU A 237 -2.27 -10.78 27.44
CA LEU A 237 -2.06 -11.09 28.84
C LEU A 237 -2.29 -9.84 29.71
N PRO A 238 -2.96 -9.96 30.86
CA PRO A 238 -3.03 -8.88 31.84
C PRO A 238 -1.64 -8.34 32.18
N GLN A 239 -1.46 -7.01 32.10
CA GLN A 239 -0.16 -6.36 32.34
C GLN A 239 0.42 -6.69 33.72
N SER A 240 -0.45 -6.89 34.73
CA SER A 240 -0.07 -7.27 36.09
C SER A 240 0.60 -8.64 36.21
N LEU A 241 0.48 -9.52 35.20
CA LEU A 241 1.17 -10.81 35.16
C LEU A 241 2.56 -10.73 34.52
N LEU A 242 2.77 -9.76 33.63
CA LEU A 242 4.04 -9.59 32.91
C LEU A 242 4.96 -8.57 33.58
N VAL A 243 4.37 -7.61 34.29
CA VAL A 243 5.06 -6.49 34.91
C VAL A 243 4.50 -6.29 36.31
N ASP A 244 5.40 -6.14 37.29
CA ASP A 244 5.01 -5.75 38.64
C ASP A 244 4.59 -4.28 38.65
N MET A 245 3.28 -4.06 38.49
CA MET A 245 2.70 -2.73 38.45
C MET A 245 2.84 -1.98 39.79
N ALA A 246 3.05 -2.67 40.92
CA ALA A 246 3.26 -2.02 42.20
C ALA A 246 4.65 -1.36 42.26
N ILE A 247 5.68 -2.04 41.76
CA ILE A 247 7.02 -1.46 41.64
C ILE A 247 7.02 -0.31 40.63
N VAL A 248 6.41 -0.51 39.46
CA VAL A 248 6.33 0.53 38.42
C VAL A 248 5.59 1.77 38.93
N ALA A 249 4.49 1.61 39.66
CA ALA A 249 3.76 2.72 40.26
C ALA A 249 4.63 3.42 41.32
N LYS A 250 5.26 2.65 42.22
CA LYS A 250 6.11 3.21 43.27
C LYS A 250 7.23 4.11 42.73
N GLU A 251 7.88 3.68 41.64
CA GLU A 251 8.98 4.46 41.04
C GLU A 251 8.48 5.64 40.20
N ASN A 252 7.39 5.48 39.45
CA ASN A 252 6.94 6.50 38.50
C ASN A 252 5.94 7.52 39.07
N THR A 253 5.15 7.19 40.10
CA THR A 253 4.19 8.12 40.72
C THR A 253 4.83 9.43 41.20
N PRO A 254 5.97 9.45 41.93
CA PRO A 254 6.57 10.72 42.35
C PRO A 254 7.06 11.55 41.16
N LEU A 255 7.63 10.91 40.14
CA LEU A 255 8.10 11.58 38.92
C LEU A 255 6.94 12.19 38.13
N LEU A 256 5.82 11.47 38.01
CA LEU A 256 4.60 11.96 37.37
C LEU A 256 4.02 13.14 38.15
N LYS A 257 3.99 13.08 39.49
CA LYS A 257 3.51 14.19 40.32
C LYS A 257 4.36 15.45 40.13
N THR A 258 5.69 15.32 40.17
CA THR A 258 6.60 16.44 39.86
C THR A 258 6.41 16.99 38.44
N SER A 259 6.13 16.12 37.46
CA SER A 259 5.85 16.55 36.09
C SER A 259 4.53 17.31 35.99
N ILE A 260 3.50 16.89 36.72
CA ILE A 260 2.19 17.56 36.78
C ILE A 260 2.36 18.94 37.43
N ASP A 261 3.01 19.02 38.58
CA ASP A 261 3.22 20.29 39.30
C ASP A 261 3.98 21.31 38.45
N LYS A 262 4.99 20.85 37.68
CA LYS A 262 5.74 21.71 36.74
C LYS A 262 4.88 22.19 35.57
N LEU A 263 4.00 21.34 35.04
CA LEU A 263 3.10 21.71 33.95
C LEU A 263 2.04 22.71 34.44
N GLU A 264 1.53 22.54 35.66
CA GLU A 264 0.59 23.49 36.28
C GLU A 264 1.25 24.85 36.53
N SER A 265 2.45 24.85 37.12
CA SER A 265 3.23 26.09 37.31
C SER A 265 3.49 26.79 35.97
N TYR A 266 3.93 26.05 34.96
CA TYR A 266 4.18 26.60 33.64
C TYR A 266 2.91 27.18 33.00
N ALA A 267 1.77 26.49 33.13
CA ALA A 267 0.49 26.99 32.63
C ALA A 267 0.08 28.30 33.32
N GLN A 268 0.27 28.39 34.64
CA GLN A 268 0.01 29.62 35.40
C GLN A 268 0.94 30.76 34.97
N ASP A 269 2.23 30.48 34.81
CA ASP A 269 3.21 31.46 34.33
C ASP A 269 2.83 31.99 32.94
N LEU A 270 2.33 31.12 32.06
CA LEU A 270 1.90 31.48 30.71
C LEU A 270 0.64 32.36 30.70
N ILE A 271 -0.32 32.07 31.60
CA ILE A 271 -1.51 32.91 31.81
C ILE A 271 -1.10 34.29 32.32
N LEU A 272 -0.22 34.35 33.32
CA LEU A 272 0.28 35.60 33.88
C LEU A 272 1.03 36.43 32.83
N TYR A 273 1.91 35.79 32.06
CA TYR A 273 2.65 36.43 30.98
C TYR A 273 1.72 37.04 29.92
N ASN A 274 0.70 36.28 29.47
CA ASN A 274 -0.26 36.75 28.48
C ASN A 274 -1.15 37.88 29.02
N ASN A 275 -1.54 37.82 30.30
CA ASN A 275 -2.34 38.89 30.93
C ASN A 275 -1.52 40.18 31.15
N GLN A 276 -0.21 40.08 31.35
CA GLN A 276 0.70 41.24 31.47
C GLN A 276 1.08 41.86 30.13
N THR A 277 1.00 41.09 29.03
CA THR A 277 1.31 41.55 27.67
C THR A 277 0.06 41.92 26.86
N ALA A 278 -1.14 41.70 27.39
CA ALA A 278 -2.36 42.25 26.84
C ALA A 278 -2.34 43.78 26.97
N PRO A 279 -2.48 44.55 25.87
CA PRO A 279 -2.47 46.01 25.94
C PRO A 279 -3.65 46.47 26.80
N SER A 280 -3.36 47.30 27.79
CA SER A 280 -4.37 48.01 28.57
C SER A 280 -5.19 48.87 27.61
N ASP A 281 -6.42 48.45 27.31
CA ASP A 281 -7.43 49.31 26.71
C ASP A 281 -7.88 50.36 27.74
N ASP A 282 -7.00 51.33 28.01
CA ASP A 282 -7.39 52.56 28.70
C ASP A 282 -7.81 53.58 27.64
N SER A 283 -9.13 53.66 27.48
CA SER A 283 -9.80 54.71 26.74
C SER A 283 -9.62 56.06 27.44
N SER A 284 -8.74 56.92 26.90
CA SER A 284 -8.95 58.37 26.99
C SER A 284 -8.29 59.09 25.82
N SER A 285 -9.14 59.52 24.88
CA SER A 285 -9.02 60.69 24.01
C SER A 285 -7.69 61.46 24.00
N ARG A 286 -7.02 61.50 22.83
CA ARG A 286 -6.63 62.78 22.22
C ARG A 286 -6.26 62.60 20.75
N GLU A 287 -6.96 63.36 19.92
CA GLU A 287 -6.66 63.62 18.52
C GLU A 287 -5.25 64.20 18.36
N GLY A 288 -4.56 63.79 17.29
CA GLY A 288 -3.47 64.58 16.72
C GLY A 288 -2.27 63.76 16.23
N SER A 289 -1.94 64.01 14.96
CA SER A 289 -0.63 63.83 14.34
C SER A 289 -0.32 62.49 13.67
N TYR A 290 -0.44 62.54 12.35
CA TYR A 290 0.25 61.71 11.38
C TYR A 290 1.77 61.68 11.61
N GLN A 291 2.37 60.61 11.06
CA GLN A 291 3.80 60.36 10.79
C GLN A 291 4.54 59.47 11.80
N ALA A 292 5.26 58.48 11.24
CA ALA A 292 6.15 57.49 11.85
C ALA A 292 5.56 56.11 12.22
N VAL A 293 4.98 55.40 11.25
CA VAL A 293 4.97 53.92 11.25
C VAL A 293 5.24 53.41 9.83
N GLU A 294 6.48 53.53 9.36
CA GLU A 294 6.94 52.80 8.17
C GLU A 294 8.34 52.17 8.33
N GLU A 295 8.89 52.12 9.55
CA GLU A 295 10.29 51.69 9.76
C GLU A 295 10.48 50.62 10.85
N ALA A 296 9.42 49.90 11.22
CA ALA A 296 9.50 48.80 12.21
C ALA A 296 8.96 47.44 11.69
N ALA A 297 8.56 47.35 10.41
CA ALA A 297 8.04 46.11 9.82
C ALA A 297 9.11 45.27 9.08
N GLU A 298 10.36 45.75 8.98
CA GLU A 298 11.41 45.08 8.19
C GLU A 298 12.50 44.37 9.03
N ALA A 299 12.44 44.45 10.36
CA ALA A 299 13.41 43.82 11.27
C ALA A 299 12.96 42.46 11.87
N ALA A 300 11.77 41.95 11.55
CA ALA A 300 11.27 40.66 12.06
C ALA A 300 11.51 39.47 11.10
N LYS A 301 12.25 39.65 10.00
CA LYS A 301 12.72 38.55 9.13
C LYS A 301 14.14 38.17 9.51
N ARG A 302 14.34 37.41 10.60
CA ARG A 302 15.49 36.52 10.83
C ARG A 302 15.46 35.89 12.23
N VAL A 303 14.85 34.71 12.36
CA VAL A 303 15.32 33.64 13.26
C VAL A 303 15.03 32.29 12.58
N PRO A 304 15.94 31.28 12.66
CA PRO A 304 15.89 30.07 11.83
C PRO A 304 14.90 29.04 12.38
N SER A 305 14.07 28.48 11.50
CA SER A 305 13.31 27.26 11.77
C SER A 305 14.28 26.08 11.90
N ARG A 306 14.57 25.67 13.13
CA ARG A 306 15.14 24.36 13.46
C ARG A 306 14.01 23.48 13.99
N GLN A 307 13.16 22.97 13.10
CA GLN A 307 12.25 21.87 13.45
C GLN A 307 12.99 20.54 13.26
N GLN A 308 13.29 19.91 14.40
CA GLN A 308 13.60 18.50 14.50
C GLN A 308 12.36 17.69 14.11
N THR A 309 12.54 16.77 13.16
CA THR A 309 11.60 15.72 12.82
C THR A 309 11.64 14.63 13.91
N THR A 310 10.63 14.57 14.76
CA THR A 310 10.28 13.36 15.50
C THR A 310 9.15 12.64 14.77
N PRO A 311 9.32 11.36 14.37
CA PRO A 311 8.25 10.57 13.82
C PRO A 311 7.37 10.06 14.96
N SER A 312 6.11 10.51 15.00
CA SER A 312 5.09 9.96 15.90
C SER A 312 4.43 8.75 15.24
N ASP A 313 4.45 7.66 15.99
CA ASP A 313 3.94 6.33 15.66
C ASP A 313 2.42 6.30 15.48
N ARG A 314 2.01 5.55 14.46
CA ARG A 314 0.61 5.16 14.21
C ARG A 314 0.15 4.14 15.25
N ALA A 315 -0.64 4.57 16.21
CA ALA A 315 -1.56 3.69 16.93
C ALA A 315 -2.73 3.33 16.01
N SER A 316 -2.89 2.03 15.71
CA SER A 316 -4.06 1.49 15.00
C SER A 316 -4.88 0.67 16.01
N MET A 317 -6.06 1.17 16.38
CA MET A 317 -7.04 0.40 17.14
C MET A 317 -7.94 -0.43 16.20
N PRO A 318 -8.42 -1.60 16.65
CA PRO A 318 -9.05 -2.62 15.82
C PRO A 318 -10.55 -2.38 15.66
N THR A 319 -11.11 -2.79 14.52
CA THR A 319 -12.57 -2.94 14.35
C THR A 319 -12.90 -4.40 14.16
N GLU A 320 -13.68 -4.92 15.10
CA GLU A 320 -14.24 -6.27 15.13
C GLU A 320 -15.09 -6.54 13.87
N ARG A 321 -14.98 -7.75 13.33
CA ARG A 321 -15.97 -8.31 12.41
C ARG A 321 -16.47 -9.62 13.00
N PRO A 322 -17.78 -9.80 13.21
CA PRO A 322 -18.33 -11.09 13.52
C PRO A 322 -18.33 -12.00 12.29
N SER A 323 -17.94 -13.24 12.55
CA SER A 323 -18.05 -14.41 11.70
C SER A 323 -19.51 -14.74 11.35
N GLY A 324 -19.77 -15.20 10.12
CA GLY A 324 -21.05 -15.77 9.69
C GLY A 324 -20.87 -16.70 8.48
N GLN A 325 -21.55 -17.83 8.49
CA GLN A 325 -21.27 -19.07 7.76
C GLN A 325 -21.65 -19.08 6.27
N GLN A 326 -21.11 -20.11 5.62
CA GLN A 326 -21.39 -20.68 4.30
C GLN A 326 -22.88 -20.78 3.93
N ALA A 327 -23.22 -20.67 2.63
CA ALA A 327 -23.90 -21.72 1.87
C ALA A 327 -24.31 -21.25 0.46
N SER A 328 -24.23 -22.18 -0.49
CA SER A 328 -24.68 -22.09 -1.87
C SER A 328 -26.22 -22.14 -2.02
N ALA A 329 -26.65 -21.80 -3.23
CA ALA A 329 -27.86 -22.27 -3.95
C ALA A 329 -29.16 -21.44 -3.84
N ASN A 330 -29.56 -20.93 -5.02
CA ASN A 330 -30.91 -20.66 -5.53
C ASN A 330 -32.08 -20.67 -4.54
N PHE A 331 -32.79 -19.55 -4.40
CA PHE A 331 -34.25 -19.49 -4.51
C PHE A 331 -34.68 -18.04 -4.75
N GLY A 332 -35.50 -17.84 -5.79
CA GLY A 332 -36.22 -16.58 -5.99
C GLY A 332 -37.38 -16.45 -4.99
N ALA A 333 -37.87 -15.21 -4.92
CA ALA A 333 -39.09 -14.73 -4.24
C ALA A 333 -38.92 -14.13 -2.83
N ARG A 334 -39.20 -12.82 -2.80
CA ARG A 334 -39.76 -12.02 -1.69
C ARG A 334 -38.89 -11.87 -0.43
N PHE A 335 -38.00 -10.86 -0.46
CA PHE A 335 -37.52 -10.22 0.75
C PHE A 335 -38.19 -8.85 0.94
N SER A 336 -38.81 -8.72 2.12
CA SER A 336 -39.28 -7.47 2.70
C SER A 336 -38.12 -6.47 2.86
N PRO A 337 -38.34 -5.15 2.72
CA PRO A 337 -37.29 -4.15 2.66
C PRO A 337 -36.89 -3.75 4.08
N ASN A 338 -35.80 -4.30 4.62
CA ASN A 338 -35.16 -3.76 5.83
C ASN A 338 -33.66 -4.11 5.85
N SER A 339 -32.94 -3.60 4.86
CA SER A 339 -31.50 -3.36 4.95
C SER A 339 -31.24 -1.96 4.41
N SER A 340 -31.17 -0.99 5.31
CA SER A 340 -31.07 0.46 5.04
C SER A 340 -29.70 0.85 4.46
N PHE A 341 -29.39 0.38 3.25
CA PHE A 341 -28.27 0.85 2.46
C PHE A 341 -28.81 1.79 1.38
N MET A 342 -28.36 3.04 1.39
CA MET A 342 -28.73 4.03 0.39
C MET A 342 -28.33 3.55 -1.01
N THR A 343 -29.22 3.75 -1.99
CA THR A 343 -28.89 3.51 -3.40
C THR A 343 -27.85 4.51 -3.88
N GLN A 344 -27.14 4.20 -4.97
CA GLN A 344 -26.14 5.11 -5.54
C GLN A 344 -26.75 6.48 -5.92
N GLN A 345 -28.01 6.47 -6.37
CA GLN A 345 -28.75 7.69 -6.69
C GLN A 345 -29.03 8.53 -5.43
N GLN A 346 -29.44 7.90 -4.32
CA GLN A 346 -29.63 8.59 -3.04
C GLN A 346 -28.31 9.15 -2.49
N ILE A 347 -27.18 8.45 -2.68
CA ILE A 347 -25.85 8.92 -2.29
C ILE A 347 -25.43 10.13 -3.15
N LYS A 348 -25.72 10.12 -4.46
CA LYS A 348 -25.48 11.25 -5.37
C LYS A 348 -26.29 12.47 -4.94
N GLU A 349 -27.58 12.29 -4.70
CA GLU A 349 -28.49 13.35 -4.23
C GLU A 349 -28.04 13.94 -2.89
N HIS A 350 -27.59 13.12 -1.94
CA HIS A 350 -27.06 13.61 -0.66
C HIS A 350 -25.74 14.40 -0.85
N CYS A 351 -24.87 13.99 -1.77
CA CYS A 351 -23.64 14.74 -2.06
C CYS A 351 -23.94 16.10 -2.71
N ILE A 352 -24.89 16.16 -3.65
CA ILE A 352 -25.36 17.42 -4.26
C ILE A 352 -25.97 18.33 -3.19
N ALA A 353 -26.82 17.79 -2.32
CA ALA A 353 -27.42 18.52 -1.20
C ALA A 353 -26.37 19.11 -0.25
N THR A 354 -25.25 18.41 -0.04
CA THR A 354 -24.12 18.90 0.77
C THR A 354 -23.43 20.11 0.12
N VAL A 355 -23.33 20.14 -1.22
CA VAL A 355 -22.78 21.27 -1.97
C VAL A 355 -23.69 22.49 -1.87
N GLU A 356 -25.00 22.31 -2.04
CA GLU A 356 -25.98 23.41 -1.97
C GLU A 356 -26.07 24.00 -0.56
N ALA A 357 -26.10 23.17 0.48
CA ALA A 357 -26.06 23.64 1.86
C ALA A 357 -24.75 24.41 2.15
N SER A 358 -23.61 23.95 1.61
CA SER A 358 -22.32 24.64 1.78
C SER A 358 -22.32 26.01 1.08
N ARG A 359 -23.00 26.10 -0.08
CA ARG A 359 -23.17 27.35 -0.82
C ARG A 359 -23.96 28.38 -0.02
N ASP A 360 -25.04 27.95 0.64
CA ASP A 360 -25.88 28.85 1.41
C ASP A 360 -25.20 29.37 2.67
N ILE A 361 -24.37 28.55 3.33
CA ILE A 361 -23.49 29.03 4.40
C ILE A 361 -22.50 30.07 3.86
N MET A 362 -21.88 29.84 2.69
CA MET A 362 -20.92 30.78 2.11
C MET A 362 -21.55 32.13 1.76
N LYS A 363 -22.83 32.18 1.38
CA LYS A 363 -23.57 33.44 1.14
C LYS A 363 -23.73 34.29 2.41
N THR A 364 -23.71 33.67 3.60
CA THR A 364 -23.79 34.39 4.89
C THR A 364 -22.45 34.93 5.37
N LYS A 365 -21.34 34.55 4.72
CA LYS A 365 -19.98 34.93 5.11
C LYS A 365 -19.45 36.06 4.21
N SER A 366 -18.45 36.80 4.71
CA SER A 366 -17.80 37.85 3.93
C SER A 366 -17.07 37.25 2.71
N PRO A 367 -17.23 37.83 1.50
CA PRO A 367 -16.61 37.30 0.29
C PRO A 367 -15.08 37.39 0.31
N TYR A 368 -14.50 38.27 1.12
CA TYR A 368 -13.05 38.49 1.23
C TYR A 368 -12.37 37.65 2.31
N GLN A 369 -13.14 36.95 3.14
CA GLN A 369 -12.58 36.15 4.23
C GLN A 369 -12.08 34.81 3.70
N ILE A 370 -10.94 34.36 4.24
CA ILE A 370 -10.35 33.06 3.91
C ILE A 370 -11.06 31.99 4.71
N PHE A 371 -11.58 30.97 4.03
CA PHE A 371 -12.25 29.84 4.63
C PHE A 371 -11.69 28.53 4.13
N ARG A 372 -11.94 27.48 4.91
CA ARG A 372 -11.76 26.09 4.51
C ARG A 372 -13.08 25.37 4.73
N LEU A 373 -13.61 24.75 3.67
CA LEU A 373 -14.84 23.97 3.71
C LEU A 373 -14.63 22.54 3.20
N TYR A 374 -15.62 21.70 3.44
CA TYR A 374 -15.58 20.29 3.08
C TYR A 374 -16.86 19.86 2.35
N VAL A 375 -16.69 19.10 1.27
CA VAL A 375 -17.78 18.60 0.43
C VAL A 375 -17.70 17.09 0.32
N LYS A 376 -18.85 16.40 0.40
CA LYS A 376 -18.95 14.95 0.13
C LYS A 376 -19.13 14.69 -1.36
N CYS A 377 -18.42 13.71 -1.89
CA CYS A 377 -18.50 13.26 -3.28
C CYS A 377 -18.68 11.74 -3.35
N PRO A 378 -19.52 11.19 -4.23
CA PRO A 378 -19.67 9.74 -4.39
C PRO A 378 -18.37 9.09 -4.86
N ARG A 379 -17.98 7.98 -4.23
CA ARG A 379 -16.70 7.33 -4.54
C ARG A 379 -16.66 6.71 -5.95
N GLN A 380 -17.78 6.20 -6.44
CA GLN A 380 -17.84 5.52 -7.74
C GLN A 380 -17.87 6.55 -8.87
N HIS A 381 -16.89 6.50 -9.77
CA HIS A 381 -16.75 7.31 -11.00
C HIS A 381 -16.55 8.83 -10.79
N TYR A 382 -17.24 9.48 -9.85
CA TYR A 382 -17.21 10.94 -9.68
C TYR A 382 -15.91 11.46 -9.05
N VAL A 383 -15.35 10.73 -8.09
CA VAL A 383 -14.08 11.12 -7.45
C VAL A 383 -12.91 11.06 -8.44
N ASP A 384 -12.89 10.09 -9.34
CA ASP A 384 -11.85 9.98 -10.37
C ASP A 384 -11.92 11.15 -11.37
N VAL A 385 -13.13 11.61 -11.72
CA VAL A 385 -13.35 12.81 -12.54
C VAL A 385 -12.86 14.07 -11.82
N ILE A 386 -13.08 14.18 -10.50
CA ILE A 386 -12.53 15.28 -9.71
C ILE A 386 -11.00 15.21 -9.71
N TYR A 387 -10.41 14.04 -9.47
CA TYR A 387 -8.95 13.84 -9.50
C TYR A 387 -8.33 14.24 -10.84
N GLN A 388 -8.94 13.85 -11.95
CA GLN A 388 -8.48 14.19 -13.29
C GLN A 388 -8.55 15.70 -13.57
N ASN A 389 -9.53 16.40 -13.00
CA ASN A 389 -9.75 17.83 -13.20
C ASN A 389 -9.22 18.73 -12.06
N LEU A 390 -8.48 18.19 -11.07
CA LEU A 390 -8.04 18.97 -9.90
C LEU A 390 -7.18 20.18 -10.27
N ASN A 391 -6.29 20.04 -11.24
CA ASN A 391 -5.41 21.13 -11.67
C ASN A 391 -6.21 22.24 -12.38
N ASP A 392 -7.23 21.88 -13.17
CA ASP A 392 -8.10 22.82 -13.86
C ASP A 392 -9.03 23.54 -12.87
N LEU A 393 -9.55 22.82 -11.88
CA LEU A 393 -10.35 23.42 -10.80
C LEU A 393 -9.53 24.43 -9.99
N ARG A 394 -8.27 24.10 -9.65
CA ARG A 394 -7.37 25.01 -8.92
C ARG A 394 -7.01 26.24 -9.75
N SER A 395 -6.71 26.07 -11.04
CA SER A 395 -6.32 27.20 -11.92
C SER A 395 -7.48 28.15 -12.19
N GLN A 396 -8.71 27.64 -12.33
CA GLN A 396 -9.90 28.47 -12.60
C GLN A 396 -10.43 29.18 -11.35
N THR A 397 -10.23 28.61 -10.17
CA THR A 397 -10.83 29.13 -8.93
C THR A 397 -9.81 29.79 -8.02
N ASN A 398 -8.51 29.60 -8.23
CA ASN A 398 -7.44 30.00 -7.32
C ASN A 398 -7.64 29.48 -5.87
N CYS A 399 -8.40 28.38 -5.72
CA CYS A 399 -8.60 27.70 -4.45
C CYS A 399 -7.64 26.53 -4.30
N ASN A 400 -7.21 26.26 -3.07
CA ASN A 400 -6.53 25.02 -2.72
C ASN A 400 -7.56 23.89 -2.53
N ILE A 401 -7.70 23.03 -3.55
CA ILE A 401 -8.65 21.92 -3.57
C ILE A 401 -7.90 20.60 -3.39
N VAL A 402 -8.23 19.82 -2.36
CA VAL A 402 -7.56 18.56 -2.03
C VAL A 402 -8.60 17.50 -1.66
N VAL A 403 -8.53 16.31 -2.28
CA VAL A 403 -9.32 15.16 -1.84
C VAL A 403 -8.67 14.57 -0.59
N LEU A 404 -9.41 14.54 0.53
CA LEU A 404 -8.89 14.06 1.80
C LEU A 404 -8.64 12.54 1.77
N ASN A 405 -7.51 12.15 2.34
CA ASN A 405 -7.24 10.74 2.64
C ASN A 405 -8.05 10.30 3.86
N LEU A 406 -8.29 8.99 4.01
CA LEU A 406 -9.06 8.41 5.12
C LEU A 406 -8.53 8.83 6.50
N ASN A 407 -7.21 9.07 6.61
CA ASN A 407 -6.56 9.47 7.86
C ASN A 407 -6.94 10.89 8.31
N ASN A 408 -7.38 11.76 7.39
CA ASN A 408 -7.66 13.17 7.66
C ASN A 408 -9.17 13.49 7.60
N LEU A 409 -10.03 12.47 7.51
CA LEU A 409 -11.49 12.66 7.45
C LEU A 409 -12.05 13.38 8.67
N HIS A 410 -11.47 13.16 9.85
CA HIS A 410 -11.89 13.78 11.11
C HIS A 410 -11.82 15.33 11.07
N GLU A 411 -10.95 15.91 10.22
CA GLU A 411 -10.89 17.37 10.02
C GLU A 411 -12.19 17.95 9.46
N SER A 412 -13.03 17.11 8.84
CA SER A 412 -14.28 17.53 8.19
C SER A 412 -15.53 17.31 9.02
N ASP A 413 -15.44 16.61 10.16
CA ASP A 413 -16.62 16.21 10.94
C ASP A 413 -17.34 17.42 11.54
N SER A 414 -16.60 18.38 12.12
CA SER A 414 -17.17 19.63 12.67
C SER A 414 -17.88 20.49 11.62
N TRP A 415 -17.37 20.51 10.39
CA TRP A 415 -18.04 21.16 9.27
C TRP A 415 -19.35 20.47 8.91
N PHE A 416 -19.35 19.14 8.77
CA PHE A 416 -20.57 18.42 8.41
C PHE A 416 -21.63 18.39 9.52
N ASP A 417 -21.23 18.51 10.78
CA ASP A 417 -22.16 18.60 11.91
C ASP A 417 -22.80 19.99 12.04
N SER A 418 -22.13 21.04 11.55
CA SER A 418 -22.72 22.39 11.47
C SER A 418 -23.58 22.62 10.22
N LEU A 419 -23.58 21.67 9.27
CA LEU A 419 -24.27 21.80 7.99
C LEU A 419 -25.67 21.18 8.06
N ASP A 420 -26.71 21.99 7.91
CA ASP A 420 -28.07 21.48 7.75
C ASP A 420 -28.36 21.14 6.27
N VAL A 421 -28.37 19.84 5.98
CA VAL A 421 -28.62 19.30 4.63
C VAL A 421 -30.10 18.97 4.41
N SER A 422 -30.89 18.98 5.48
CA SER A 422 -32.32 18.60 5.50
C SER A 422 -33.18 19.35 4.47
N PRO A 423 -32.96 20.65 4.17
CA PRO A 423 -33.74 21.36 3.15
C PRO A 423 -33.52 20.87 1.71
N TYR A 424 -32.39 20.20 1.44
CA TYR A 424 -31.93 19.87 0.09
C TYR A 424 -31.96 18.38 -0.23
N THR A 425 -32.38 17.52 0.71
CA THR A 425 -32.50 16.07 0.48
C THR A 425 -33.72 15.46 1.15
N LYS A 426 -34.33 14.46 0.48
CA LYS A 426 -35.42 13.65 1.04
C LYS A 426 -34.91 12.51 1.93
N SER A 427 -33.60 12.28 1.96
CA SER A 427 -32.97 11.17 2.67
C SER A 427 -32.46 11.62 4.04
N VAL A 428 -33.05 11.08 5.11
CA VAL A 428 -32.64 11.37 6.50
C VAL A 428 -31.33 10.66 6.88
N GLN A 429 -31.00 9.57 6.17
CA GLN A 429 -29.81 8.77 6.44
C GLN A 429 -28.56 9.40 5.80
N ARG A 430 -27.49 9.58 6.59
CA ARG A 430 -26.16 10.00 6.09
C ARG A 430 -25.50 8.82 5.34
N PRO A 431 -24.84 9.06 4.19
CA PRO A 431 -24.17 8.00 3.44
C PRO A 431 -23.00 7.42 4.23
N HIS A 432 -22.81 6.10 4.12
CA HIS A 432 -21.72 5.41 4.81
C HIS A 432 -20.33 5.93 4.34
N PRO A 433 -19.35 6.15 5.23
CA PRO A 433 -18.04 6.72 4.86
C PRO A 433 -17.28 5.95 3.77
N SER A 434 -17.57 4.66 3.57
CA SER A 434 -16.96 3.85 2.50
C SER A 434 -17.46 4.16 1.09
N THR A 435 -18.65 4.78 0.96
CA THR A 435 -19.32 5.08 -0.31
C THR A 435 -19.09 6.49 -0.80
N VAL A 436 -18.53 7.37 0.04
CA VAL A 436 -18.19 8.76 -0.27
C VAL A 436 -16.71 9.06 -0.04
N ARG A 437 -16.25 10.18 -0.59
CA ARG A 437 -14.96 10.82 -0.30
C ARG A 437 -15.21 12.27 0.04
N VAL A 438 -14.29 12.86 0.80
CA VAL A 438 -14.39 14.26 1.20
C VAL A 438 -13.38 15.09 0.43
N VAL A 439 -13.82 16.20 -0.15
CA VAL A 439 -13.00 17.18 -0.84
C VAL A 439 -12.91 18.42 0.04
N SER A 440 -11.69 18.78 0.41
CA SER A 440 -11.36 20.03 1.12
C SER A 440 -11.16 21.14 0.09
N VAL A 441 -11.84 22.27 0.28
CA VAL A 441 -11.69 23.48 -0.55
C VAL A 441 -11.30 24.63 0.36
N GLY A 442 -10.09 25.16 0.19
CA GLY A 442 -9.60 26.32 0.93
C GLY A 442 -9.33 27.51 0.01
N GLY A 443 -9.74 28.71 0.40
CA GLY A 443 -9.57 29.91 -0.41
C GLY A 443 -10.34 31.11 0.15
N ILE A 444 -10.42 32.18 -0.65
CA ILE A 444 -11.24 33.35 -0.34
C ILE A 444 -12.71 33.04 -0.68
N GLY A 445 -13.66 33.57 0.09
CA GLY A 445 -15.09 33.23 -0.03
C GLY A 445 -15.68 33.34 -1.45
N GLU A 446 -15.33 34.39 -2.21
CA GLU A 446 -15.76 34.54 -3.60
C GLU A 446 -15.26 33.40 -4.51
N HIS A 447 -14.00 33.03 -4.34
CA HIS A 447 -13.34 31.96 -5.10
C HIS A 447 -13.88 30.57 -4.74
N ILE A 448 -14.18 30.36 -3.46
CA ILE A 448 -14.79 29.14 -2.96
C ILE A 448 -16.17 28.92 -3.60
N THR A 449 -16.96 29.98 -3.75
CA THR A 449 -18.28 29.89 -4.39
C THR A 449 -18.16 29.40 -5.84
N LYS A 450 -17.19 29.95 -6.59
CA LYS A 450 -16.87 29.49 -7.96
C LYS A 450 -16.40 28.02 -7.99
N ALA A 451 -15.63 27.59 -6.98
CA ALA A 451 -15.20 26.19 -6.86
C ALA A 451 -16.36 25.23 -6.57
N LEU A 452 -17.31 25.63 -5.72
CA LEU A 452 -18.52 24.86 -5.45
C LEU A 452 -19.38 24.70 -6.72
N ASP A 453 -19.51 25.75 -7.55
CA ASP A 453 -20.27 25.69 -8.80
C ASP A 453 -19.67 24.67 -9.80
N LEU A 454 -18.34 24.63 -9.91
CA LEU A 454 -17.64 23.66 -10.77
C LEU A 454 -17.76 22.23 -10.23
N ILE A 455 -17.67 22.04 -8.92
CA ILE A 455 -17.88 20.73 -8.29
C ILE A 455 -19.33 20.26 -8.46
N HIS A 456 -20.30 21.17 -8.30
CA HIS A 456 -21.71 20.88 -8.53
C HIS A 456 -21.96 20.43 -9.98
N LYS A 457 -21.32 21.08 -10.96
CA LYS A 457 -21.40 20.69 -12.37
C LYS A 457 -20.86 19.28 -12.63
N VAL A 458 -19.75 18.91 -11.99
CA VAL A 458 -19.19 17.55 -12.08
C VAL A 458 -20.12 16.52 -11.45
N LEU A 459 -20.74 16.84 -10.31
CA LEU A 459 -21.69 15.94 -9.64
C LEU A 459 -23.03 15.87 -10.36
N SER A 460 -23.40 16.88 -11.15
CA SER A 460 -24.66 16.91 -11.91
C SER A 460 -24.54 16.27 -13.30
N SER A 461 -23.32 16.05 -13.79
CA SER A 461 -23.06 15.20 -14.96
C SER A 461 -23.34 13.71 -14.69
#